data_AF-A0AAU0UQK7-F1
#
_entry.id   AF-A0AAU0UQK7-F1
#
_cell.length_a   1.000
_cell.length_b   1.000
_cell.length_c   1.000
_cell.angle_alpha   90.00
_cell.angle_beta   90.00
_cell.angle_gamma   90.00
#
_symmetry.space_group_name_H-M   'P 1'
#
loop_
_entity.id
_entity.type
_entity.pdbx_description
1 polymer ?
#
loop_
_entity_poly.entity_id
_entity_poly.type
_entity_poly.pdbx_seq_one_letter_code
_entity_poly.pdbx_strand_id
1 'polypeptide(L)'
;MLIGIDPGHGGKDPGATNNVLNLQEKQVTLAISLWLKDFLQYNNLETLLTREEDVYLTLQERATMLNKAAVDYIISVHINSSTSSEPNYLSSHIIAKGGQAEQLAGKLQNALVKEMAWPDGGVQASNFYMLRETKAPAVLVELGFISNSEAAKQLQKDAVRQKLATALAKGMLQQLGKPYTEPGSRFVDIQGHWAKDSILWAVKQGLLVGISDSQFAPDQPITRAQLAVVLRRMYQQLG
;
A
#
# COMPACT_ATOMS: atom_id res chain seq x y z
N MET A 1 7.48 5.83 16.54
CA MET A 1 8.00 5.47 15.21
C MET A 1 6.91 5.84 14.23
N LEU A 2 7.14 6.92 13.50
CA LEU A 2 6.20 7.55 12.59
C LEU A 2 6.65 7.32 11.15
N ILE A 3 5.83 6.63 10.36
CA ILE A 3 6.11 6.32 8.96
C ILE A 3 5.39 7.31 8.06
N GLY A 4 6.13 8.05 7.24
CA GLY A 4 5.60 8.90 6.20
C GLY A 4 5.17 8.08 4.98
N ILE A 5 3.96 8.28 4.51
CA ILE A 5 3.45 7.65 3.29
C ILE A 5 3.05 8.78 2.33
N ASP A 6 3.59 8.76 1.12
CA ASP A 6 3.29 9.77 0.11
C ASP A 6 2.60 9.12 -1.09
N PRO A 7 1.27 9.17 -1.18
CA PRO A 7 0.57 8.70 -2.37
C PRO A 7 0.83 9.69 -3.52
N GLY A 8 1.54 9.25 -4.55
CA GLY A 8 1.91 10.07 -5.71
C GLY A 8 0.70 10.72 -6.39
N HIS A 9 0.90 11.89 -6.99
CA HIS A 9 -0.12 12.64 -7.75
C HIS A 9 -1.36 13.03 -6.92
N GLY A 10 -2.49 13.36 -7.55
CA GLY A 10 -3.75 13.70 -6.87
C GLY A 10 -4.41 14.98 -7.40
N GLY A 11 -5.72 15.08 -7.24
CA GLY A 11 -6.53 16.19 -7.72
C GLY A 11 -6.38 16.39 -9.23
N LYS A 12 -5.87 17.57 -9.62
CA LYS A 12 -5.66 17.95 -11.02
C LYS A 12 -4.52 17.19 -11.71
N ASP A 13 -3.65 16.53 -10.96
CA ASP A 13 -2.57 15.71 -11.50
C ASP A 13 -3.00 14.24 -11.46
N PRO A 14 -3.37 13.63 -12.61
CA PRO A 14 -3.78 12.23 -12.65
C PRO A 14 -2.61 11.25 -12.51
N GLY A 15 -1.37 11.72 -12.65
CA GLY A 15 -0.22 10.88 -12.96
C GLY A 15 -0.38 10.20 -14.31
N ALA A 16 0.29 9.06 -14.48
CA ALA A 16 0.12 8.25 -15.68
C ALA A 16 -1.31 7.67 -15.77
N THR A 17 -1.80 7.48 -17.00
CA THR A 17 -3.18 7.04 -17.26
C THR A 17 -3.24 5.88 -18.24
N ASN A 18 -4.16 4.94 -17.99
CA ASN A 18 -4.61 3.97 -18.98
C ASN A 18 -6.03 4.33 -19.43
N ASN A 19 -6.14 4.89 -20.62
CA ASN A 19 -7.41 5.41 -21.16
C ASN A 19 -8.41 4.30 -21.47
N VAL A 20 -7.94 3.10 -21.84
CA VAL A 20 -8.82 1.96 -22.18
C VAL A 20 -9.56 1.46 -20.93
N LEU A 21 -8.88 1.43 -19.78
CA LEU A 21 -9.45 0.98 -18.51
C LEU A 21 -10.01 2.13 -17.67
N ASN A 22 -9.91 3.37 -18.15
CA ASN A 22 -10.18 4.59 -17.37
C ASN A 22 -9.48 4.58 -16.00
N LEU A 23 -8.23 4.13 -15.97
CA LEU A 23 -7.44 3.98 -14.75
C LEU A 23 -6.41 5.11 -14.66
N GLN A 24 -6.35 5.77 -13.51
CA GLN A 24 -5.38 6.84 -13.24
C GLN A 24 -4.45 6.43 -12.10
N GLU A 25 -3.16 6.71 -12.25
CA GLU A 25 -2.16 6.43 -11.24
C GLU A 25 -2.56 6.99 -9.87
N LYS A 26 -3.04 8.24 -9.81
CA LYS A 26 -3.44 8.89 -8.55
C LYS A 26 -4.47 8.10 -7.72
N GLN A 27 -5.34 7.33 -8.39
CA GLN A 27 -6.37 6.52 -7.74
C GLN A 27 -5.75 5.24 -7.18
N VAL A 28 -4.87 4.61 -7.96
CA VAL A 28 -4.16 3.39 -7.56
C VAL A 28 -3.22 3.67 -6.39
N THR A 29 -2.43 4.74 -6.47
CA THR A 29 -1.47 5.13 -5.42
C THR A 29 -2.18 5.49 -4.11
N LEU A 30 -3.32 6.20 -4.18
CA LEU A 30 -4.13 6.50 -3.00
C LEU A 30 -4.66 5.24 -2.34
N ALA A 31 -5.29 4.35 -3.12
CA ALA A 31 -5.87 3.13 -2.59
C ALA A 31 -4.83 2.23 -1.91
N ILE A 32 -3.67 2.01 -2.56
CA ILE A 32 -2.57 1.23 -1.97
C ILE A 32 -2.06 1.88 -0.68
N SER A 33 -1.94 3.21 -0.67
CA SER A 33 -1.41 3.93 0.50
C SER A 33 -2.35 3.92 1.70
N LEU A 34 -3.67 3.96 1.48
CA LEU A 34 -4.66 3.80 2.54
C LEU A 34 -4.63 2.39 3.14
N TRP A 35 -4.50 1.34 2.32
CA TRP A 35 -4.28 -0.01 2.85
C TRP A 35 -2.96 -0.13 3.61
N LEU A 36 -1.89 0.47 3.11
CA LEU A 36 -0.58 0.47 3.77
C LEU A 36 -0.67 1.17 5.15
N LYS A 37 -1.38 2.29 5.23
CA LYS A 37 -1.68 3.00 6.48
C LYS A 37 -2.30 2.03 7.50
N ASP A 38 -3.40 1.38 7.12
CA ASP A 38 -4.17 0.52 8.01
C ASP A 38 -3.33 -0.68 8.49
N PHE A 39 -2.55 -1.29 7.59
CA PHE A 39 -1.70 -2.43 7.95
C PHE A 39 -0.54 -2.06 8.86
N LEU A 40 0.09 -0.90 8.65
CA LEU A 40 1.13 -0.41 9.56
C LEU A 40 0.55 -0.05 10.94
N GLN A 41 -0.63 0.59 10.97
CA GLN A 41 -1.32 0.93 12.22
C GLN A 41 -1.75 -0.30 13.01
N TYR A 42 -2.30 -1.33 12.35
CA TYR A 42 -2.62 -2.62 12.98
C TYR A 42 -1.37 -3.29 13.59
N ASN A 43 -0.20 -3.03 13.03
CA ASN A 43 1.09 -3.48 13.53
C ASN A 43 1.77 -2.49 14.50
N ASN A 44 0.98 -1.62 15.13
CA ASN A 44 1.42 -0.66 16.16
C ASN A 44 2.49 0.32 15.66
N LEU A 45 2.36 0.79 14.42
CA LEU A 45 3.15 1.90 13.88
C LEU A 45 2.26 3.11 13.63
N GLU A 46 2.76 4.29 13.95
CA GLU A 46 2.10 5.54 13.60
C GLU A 46 2.41 5.86 12.14
N THR A 47 1.47 6.52 11.47
CA THR A 47 1.57 6.88 10.06
C THR A 47 1.13 8.32 9.82
N LEU A 48 1.80 8.98 8.87
CA LEU A 48 1.40 10.29 8.34
C LEU A 48 1.31 10.18 6.82
N LEU A 49 0.12 10.42 6.26
CA LEU A 49 -0.07 10.45 4.82
C LEU A 49 0.04 11.88 4.31
N THR A 50 0.68 12.07 3.16
CA THR A 50 0.65 13.40 2.52
C THR A 50 -0.74 13.77 2.01
N ARG A 51 -1.54 12.78 1.61
CA ARG A 51 -2.97 12.94 1.30
C ARG A 51 -3.74 11.67 1.63
N GLU A 52 -4.98 11.84 2.08
CA GLU A 52 -5.93 10.73 2.31
C GLU A 52 -7.13 10.77 1.34
N GLU A 53 -7.16 11.80 0.48
CA GLU A 53 -8.22 12.04 -0.49
C GLU A 53 -7.63 12.39 -1.86
N ASP A 54 -8.49 12.54 -2.86
CA ASP A 54 -8.11 12.96 -4.21
C ASP A 54 -7.87 14.48 -4.30
N VAL A 55 -6.83 14.94 -3.61
CA VAL A 55 -6.41 16.35 -3.57
C VAL A 55 -5.03 16.52 -4.19
N TYR A 56 -4.81 17.68 -4.82
CA TYR A 56 -3.51 18.03 -5.38
C TYR A 56 -2.62 18.66 -4.31
N LEU A 57 -1.40 18.17 -4.19
CA LEU A 57 -0.31 18.78 -3.43
C LEU A 57 0.94 18.84 -4.30
N THR A 58 1.63 19.99 -4.25
CA THR A 58 2.96 20.15 -4.84
C THR A 58 3.98 19.27 -4.14
N LEU A 59 5.08 18.97 -4.84
CA LEU A 59 6.19 18.20 -4.28
C LEU A 59 6.81 18.90 -3.06
N GLN A 60 6.87 20.23 -3.07
CA GLN A 60 7.37 21.02 -1.94
C GLN A 60 6.47 20.90 -0.70
N GLU A 61 5.16 20.96 -0.85
CA GLU A 61 4.21 20.80 0.26
C GLU A 61 4.34 19.42 0.90
N ARG A 62 4.43 18.37 0.08
CA ARG A 62 4.62 16.98 0.53
C ARG A 62 5.90 16.84 1.35
N ALA A 63 7.03 17.27 0.79
CA ALA A 63 8.33 17.20 1.48
C ALA A 63 8.32 18.04 2.77
N THR A 64 7.73 19.24 2.74
CA THR A 64 7.64 20.12 3.91
C THR A 64 6.85 19.47 5.04
N MET A 65 5.71 18.86 4.73
CA MET A 65 4.87 18.18 5.71
C MET A 65 5.61 17.00 6.37
N LEU A 66 6.23 16.13 5.58
CA LEU A 66 6.98 14.98 6.09
C LEU A 66 8.20 15.41 6.92
N ASN A 67 8.93 16.43 6.45
CA ASN A 67 10.08 16.98 7.18
C ASN A 67 9.66 17.66 8.49
N LYS A 68 8.56 18.41 8.48
CA LYS A 68 8.03 19.10 9.67
C LYS A 68 7.58 18.11 10.74
N ALA A 69 6.99 16.99 10.33
CA ALA A 69 6.58 15.93 11.23
C ALA A 69 7.74 15.08 11.75
N ALA A 70 8.96 15.26 11.21
CA ALA A 70 10.14 14.48 11.57
C ALA A 70 9.88 12.96 11.51
N VAL A 71 9.23 12.51 10.42
CA VAL A 71 8.97 11.08 10.19
C VAL A 71 10.29 10.29 10.17
N ASP A 72 10.24 9.03 10.59
CA ASP A 72 11.44 8.18 10.72
C ASP A 72 11.83 7.52 9.39
N TYR A 73 10.85 7.24 8.53
CA TYR A 73 11.02 6.67 7.19
C TYR A 73 9.93 7.20 6.25
N ILE A 74 10.21 7.22 4.95
CA ILE A 74 9.23 7.64 3.93
C ILE A 74 9.09 6.56 2.85
N ILE A 75 7.84 6.24 2.53
CA ILE A 75 7.47 5.40 1.38
C ILE A 75 6.59 6.26 0.44
N SER A 76 7.15 6.70 -0.68
CA SER A 76 6.41 7.37 -1.75
C SER A 76 5.93 6.32 -2.77
N VAL A 77 4.62 6.27 -3.01
CA VAL A 77 3.95 5.19 -3.77
C VAL A 77 3.55 5.71 -5.14
N HIS A 78 4.09 5.08 -6.18
CA HIS A 78 3.89 5.42 -7.59
C HIS A 78 3.61 4.20 -8.46
N ILE A 79 3.10 4.45 -9.67
CA ILE A 79 2.91 3.44 -10.72
C ILE A 79 3.64 3.91 -11.97
N ASN A 80 4.51 3.04 -12.48
CA ASN A 80 5.37 3.38 -13.59
C ASN A 80 4.57 3.51 -14.90
N SER A 81 5.19 4.10 -15.90
CA SER A 81 4.66 4.17 -17.26
C SER A 81 5.79 4.27 -18.26
N SER A 82 5.55 3.78 -19.46
CA SER A 82 6.49 3.84 -20.58
C SER A 82 5.75 4.12 -21.88
N THR A 83 6.46 4.67 -22.87
CA THR A 83 5.95 4.81 -24.24
C THR A 83 5.71 3.46 -24.90
N SER A 84 6.43 2.41 -24.46
CA SER A 84 6.16 1.02 -24.79
C SER A 84 5.20 0.38 -23.78
N SER A 85 4.32 -0.50 -24.24
CA SER A 85 3.44 -1.31 -23.39
C SER A 85 4.12 -2.57 -22.81
N GLU A 86 5.35 -2.88 -23.22
CA GLU A 86 6.05 -4.10 -22.82
C GLU A 86 6.55 -4.13 -21.36
N PRO A 87 7.15 -3.04 -20.81
CA PRO A 87 7.71 -3.11 -19.46
C PRO A 87 6.66 -3.46 -18.42
N ASN A 88 6.99 -4.41 -17.55
CA ASN A 88 6.17 -4.79 -16.40
C ASN A 88 7.09 -5.36 -15.31
N TYR A 89 7.53 -4.51 -14.39
CA TYR A 89 8.32 -4.91 -13.23
C TYR A 89 8.06 -3.98 -12.05
N LEU A 90 8.41 -4.46 -10.87
CA LEU A 90 8.42 -3.69 -9.63
C LEU A 90 9.81 -3.08 -9.45
N SER A 91 9.92 -1.80 -9.09
CA SER A 91 11.22 -1.20 -8.75
C SER A 91 11.14 -0.27 -7.55
N SER A 92 12.27 -0.08 -6.89
CA SER A 92 12.42 0.85 -5.76
C SER A 92 13.53 1.83 -6.04
N HIS A 93 13.29 3.11 -5.75
CA HIS A 93 14.19 4.20 -6.03
C HIS A 93 14.63 4.90 -4.75
N ILE A 94 15.93 5.20 -4.67
CA ILE A 94 16.58 5.90 -3.54
C ILE A 94 17.45 7.03 -4.09
N ILE A 95 17.74 8.06 -3.28
CA ILE A 95 18.56 9.19 -3.75
C ILE A 95 20.02 8.79 -4.02
N ALA A 96 20.57 7.93 -3.17
CA ALA A 96 21.93 7.42 -3.26
C ALA A 96 22.02 6.06 -2.56
N LYS A 97 23.00 5.24 -2.97
CA LYS A 97 23.30 3.96 -2.31
C LYS A 97 23.96 4.18 -0.95
N GLY A 98 23.85 3.18 -0.08
CA GLY A 98 24.33 3.21 1.29
C GLY A 98 23.26 3.72 2.28
N GLY A 99 23.37 3.26 3.52
CA GLY A 99 22.53 3.72 4.63
C GLY A 99 21.12 3.11 4.68
N GLN A 100 20.25 3.75 5.46
CA GLN A 100 18.94 3.21 5.82
C GLN A 100 17.94 3.17 4.66
N ALA A 101 18.03 4.10 3.70
CA ALA A 101 17.12 4.14 2.56
C ALA A 101 17.33 2.94 1.64
N GLU A 102 18.58 2.56 1.36
CA GLU A 102 18.89 1.36 0.56
C GLU A 102 18.46 0.08 1.28
N GLN A 103 18.66 -0.01 2.60
CA GLN A 103 18.20 -1.15 3.40
C GLN A 103 16.68 -1.30 3.34
N LEU A 104 15.95 -0.21 3.58
CA LEU A 104 14.48 -0.20 3.47
C LEU A 104 14.04 -0.59 2.06
N ALA A 105 14.62 0.03 1.02
CA ALA A 105 14.28 -0.27 -0.38
C ALA A 105 14.48 -1.75 -0.70
N GLY A 106 15.58 -2.36 -0.24
CA GLY A 106 15.81 -3.80 -0.41
C GLY A 106 14.76 -4.66 0.29
N LYS A 107 14.31 -4.29 1.49
CA LYS A 107 13.24 -5.03 2.20
C LYS A 107 11.88 -4.88 1.50
N LEU A 108 11.54 -3.67 1.06
CA LEU A 108 10.31 -3.42 0.31
C LEU A 108 10.31 -4.17 -1.03
N GLN A 109 11.38 -4.05 -1.81
CA GLN A 109 11.55 -4.71 -3.12
C GLN A 109 11.41 -6.23 -2.99
N ASN A 110 12.14 -6.85 -2.06
CA ASN A 110 12.10 -8.30 -1.85
C ASN A 110 10.70 -8.77 -1.42
N ALA A 111 10.02 -8.02 -0.55
CA ALA A 111 8.67 -8.36 -0.11
C ALA A 111 7.66 -8.24 -1.25
N LEU A 112 7.77 -7.19 -2.07
CA LEU A 112 6.93 -6.96 -3.26
C LEU A 112 7.06 -8.09 -4.27
N VAL A 113 8.30 -8.42 -4.68
CA VAL A 113 8.57 -9.50 -5.64
C VAL A 113 8.07 -10.84 -5.11
N LYS A 114 8.27 -11.12 -3.82
CA LYS A 114 7.81 -12.37 -3.19
C LYS A 114 6.28 -12.48 -3.15
N GLU A 115 5.57 -11.41 -2.80
CA GLU A 115 4.11 -11.44 -2.66
C GLU A 115 3.41 -11.44 -4.02
N MET A 116 3.98 -10.73 -5.01
CA MET A 116 3.34 -10.52 -6.31
C MET A 116 3.78 -11.53 -7.37
N ALA A 117 4.98 -12.10 -7.25
CA ALA A 117 5.64 -12.88 -8.30
C ALA A 117 5.73 -12.11 -9.65
N TRP A 118 5.79 -10.77 -9.58
CA TRP A 118 6.03 -9.92 -10.74
C TRP A 118 7.54 -9.73 -10.96
N PRO A 119 7.99 -9.41 -12.18
CA PRO A 119 9.42 -9.23 -12.47
C PRO A 119 10.09 -8.19 -11.58
N ASP A 120 11.34 -8.45 -11.22
CA ASP A 120 12.14 -7.63 -10.32
C ASP A 120 13.00 -6.62 -11.10
N GLY A 121 12.69 -5.33 -10.94
CA GLY A 121 13.48 -4.20 -11.47
C GLY A 121 14.54 -3.66 -10.51
N GLY A 122 14.65 -4.25 -9.31
CA GLY A 122 15.66 -3.97 -8.31
C GLY A 122 15.55 -2.59 -7.65
N VAL A 123 16.61 -2.27 -6.88
CA VAL A 123 16.80 -0.96 -6.24
C VAL A 123 17.71 -0.09 -7.10
N GLN A 124 17.27 1.13 -7.39
CA GLN A 124 17.94 2.06 -8.30
C GLN A 124 18.21 3.41 -7.63
N ALA A 125 19.33 4.04 -7.95
CA ALA A 125 19.60 5.42 -7.54
C ALA A 125 18.91 6.38 -8.53
N SER A 126 18.14 7.35 -8.03
CA SER A 126 17.39 8.29 -8.86
C SER A 126 17.23 9.65 -8.20
N ASN A 127 17.32 10.72 -8.99
CA ASN A 127 17.27 12.09 -8.49
C ASN A 127 15.84 12.66 -8.45
N PHE A 128 14.90 11.90 -7.87
CA PHE A 128 13.52 12.34 -7.71
C PHE A 128 13.39 13.35 -6.57
N TYR A 129 12.49 14.32 -6.72
CA TYR A 129 12.31 15.41 -5.76
C TYR A 129 12.02 14.88 -4.35
N MET A 130 11.06 13.94 -4.22
CA MET A 130 10.69 13.38 -2.92
C MET A 130 11.84 12.61 -2.25
N LEU A 131 12.81 12.11 -3.01
CA LEU A 131 13.98 11.44 -2.45
C LEU A 131 15.08 12.44 -2.04
N ARG A 132 15.21 13.54 -2.78
CA ARG A 132 16.24 14.55 -2.56
C ARG A 132 15.87 15.55 -1.45
N GLU A 133 14.60 15.95 -1.37
CA GLU A 133 14.15 17.09 -0.56
C GLU A 133 13.56 16.66 0.80
N THR A 134 13.50 15.36 1.09
CA THR A 134 13.10 14.84 2.40
C THR A 134 14.32 14.51 3.26
N LYS A 135 14.22 14.74 4.57
CA LYS A 135 15.30 14.52 5.53
C LYS A 135 15.38 13.08 6.05
N ALA A 136 14.24 12.39 6.11
CA ALA A 136 14.17 11.00 6.53
C ALA A 136 14.65 10.06 5.40
N PRO A 137 15.11 8.83 5.72
CA PRO A 137 15.35 7.81 4.71
C PRO A 137 14.08 7.56 3.87
N ALA A 138 14.15 7.90 2.58
CA ALA A 138 13.02 7.85 1.66
C ALA A 138 13.23 6.82 0.56
N VAL A 139 12.16 6.10 0.23
CA VAL A 139 12.08 5.17 -0.90
C VAL A 139 10.86 5.54 -1.72
N LEU A 140 11.04 5.63 -3.04
CA LEU A 140 9.94 5.74 -4.00
C LEU A 140 9.75 4.38 -4.65
N VAL A 141 8.58 3.79 -4.51
CA VAL A 141 8.26 2.48 -5.11
C VAL A 141 7.43 2.67 -6.37
N GLU A 142 7.81 1.95 -7.42
CA GLU A 142 7.12 1.88 -8.69
C GLU A 142 6.45 0.50 -8.81
N LEU A 143 5.13 0.46 -8.63
CA LEU A 143 4.39 -0.79 -8.41
C LEU A 143 3.81 -1.37 -9.72
N GLY A 144 4.68 -1.62 -10.70
CA GLY A 144 4.28 -2.07 -12.04
C GLY A 144 4.03 -0.91 -13.00
N PHE A 145 3.57 -1.23 -14.21
CA PHE A 145 3.42 -0.26 -15.30
C PHE A 145 1.95 -0.10 -15.71
N ILE A 146 1.40 1.11 -15.58
CA ILE A 146 0.01 1.39 -16.00
C ILE A 146 -0.16 1.35 -17.53
N SER A 147 0.93 1.54 -18.27
CA SER A 147 0.99 1.41 -19.73
C SER A 147 0.95 -0.05 -20.22
N ASN A 148 1.30 -1.02 -19.36
CA ASN A 148 1.17 -2.44 -19.66
C ASN A 148 -0.26 -2.92 -19.40
N SER A 149 -0.92 -3.46 -20.43
CA SER A 149 -2.35 -3.78 -20.35
C SER A 149 -2.70 -4.87 -19.32
N GLU A 150 -1.81 -5.85 -19.11
CA GLU A 150 -2.03 -6.91 -18.14
C GLU A 150 -1.81 -6.40 -16.71
N ALA A 151 -0.71 -5.67 -16.48
CA ALA A 151 -0.45 -5.01 -15.20
C ALA A 151 -1.59 -4.03 -14.85
N ALA A 152 -2.07 -3.22 -15.79
CA ALA A 152 -3.14 -2.27 -15.55
C ALA A 152 -4.48 -2.96 -15.17
N LYS A 153 -4.83 -4.09 -15.81
CA LYS A 153 -6.00 -4.91 -15.41
C LYS A 153 -5.85 -5.46 -13.99
N GLN A 154 -4.64 -5.85 -13.60
CA GLN A 154 -4.38 -6.30 -12.23
C GLN A 154 -4.47 -5.12 -11.26
N LEU A 155 -3.85 -3.98 -11.57
CA LEU A 155 -3.89 -2.75 -10.76
C LEU A 155 -5.28 -2.13 -10.65
N GLN A 156 -6.25 -2.50 -11.48
CA GLN A 156 -7.65 -2.12 -11.30
C GLN A 156 -8.31 -2.84 -10.12
N LYS A 157 -7.82 -4.04 -9.76
CA LYS A 157 -8.42 -4.90 -8.73
C LYS A 157 -7.93 -4.52 -7.34
N ASP A 158 -8.87 -4.28 -6.43
CA ASP A 158 -8.53 -3.93 -5.04
C ASP A 158 -7.74 -5.02 -4.32
N ALA A 159 -8.04 -6.31 -4.59
CA ALA A 159 -7.26 -7.42 -4.03
C ALA A 159 -5.77 -7.37 -4.41
N VAL A 160 -5.44 -6.88 -5.62
CA VAL A 160 -4.04 -6.71 -6.06
C VAL A 160 -3.41 -5.52 -5.35
N ARG A 161 -4.10 -4.38 -5.29
CA ARG A 161 -3.65 -3.19 -4.55
C ARG A 161 -3.38 -3.49 -3.08
N GLN A 162 -4.24 -4.31 -2.47
CA GLN A 162 -4.11 -4.74 -1.09
C GLN A 162 -2.91 -5.69 -0.88
N LYS A 163 -2.63 -6.59 -1.83
CA LYS A 163 -1.40 -7.41 -1.79
C LYS A 163 -0.14 -6.56 -1.87
N LEU A 164 -0.11 -5.56 -2.75
CA LEU A 164 0.99 -4.60 -2.83
C LEU A 164 1.18 -3.86 -1.49
N ALA A 165 0.09 -3.36 -0.90
CA ALA A 165 0.15 -2.71 0.42
C ALA A 165 0.63 -3.67 1.54
N THR A 166 0.18 -4.93 1.52
CA THR A 166 0.65 -5.98 2.45
C THR A 166 2.14 -6.20 2.33
N ALA A 167 2.66 -6.27 1.10
CA ALA A 167 4.09 -6.46 0.84
C ALA A 167 4.92 -5.28 1.33
N LEU A 168 4.45 -4.04 1.10
CA LEU A 168 5.10 -2.84 1.64
C LEU A 168 5.12 -2.83 3.17
N ALA A 169 4.00 -3.20 3.82
CA ALA A 169 3.94 -3.31 5.28
C ALA A 169 4.90 -4.38 5.83
N LYS A 170 4.97 -5.55 5.18
CA LYS A 170 5.93 -6.61 5.51
C LYS A 170 7.38 -6.13 5.38
N GLY A 171 7.71 -5.44 4.29
CA GLY A 171 9.05 -4.89 4.08
C GLY A 171 9.43 -3.84 5.12
N MET A 172 8.50 -2.95 5.48
CA MET A 172 8.72 -1.96 6.55
C MET A 172 8.95 -2.63 7.92
N LEU A 173 8.15 -3.63 8.29
CA LEU A 173 8.37 -4.32 9.57
C LEU A 173 9.66 -5.14 9.58
N GLN A 174 10.05 -5.74 8.46
CA GLN A 174 11.37 -6.37 8.33
C GLN A 174 12.51 -5.38 8.55
N GLN A 175 12.40 -4.15 8.03
CA GLN A 175 13.38 -3.08 8.29
C GLN A 175 13.47 -2.76 9.78
N LEU A 176 12.35 -2.81 10.51
CA LEU A 176 12.30 -2.57 11.94
C LEU A 176 12.64 -3.80 12.80
N GLY A 177 12.95 -4.95 12.19
CA GLY A 177 13.17 -6.21 12.91
C GLY A 177 11.92 -6.73 13.64
N LYS A 178 10.72 -6.32 13.21
CA LYS A 178 9.43 -6.71 13.80
C LYS A 178 8.73 -7.77 12.95
N PRO A 179 8.03 -8.74 13.55
CA PRO A 179 7.18 -9.65 12.80
C PRO A 179 5.94 -8.92 12.25
N TYR A 180 5.50 -9.29 11.04
CA TYR A 180 4.21 -8.83 10.51
C TYR A 180 3.07 -9.67 11.06
N THR A 181 2.08 -8.99 11.64
CA THR A 181 0.84 -9.56 12.12
C THR A 181 -0.22 -9.39 11.03
N GLU A 182 -0.71 -10.49 10.47
CA GLU A 182 -1.80 -10.47 9.49
C GLU A 182 -3.10 -9.97 10.16
N PRO A 183 -3.91 -9.13 9.48
CA PRO A 183 -5.22 -8.72 9.98
C PRO A 183 -6.08 -9.91 10.40
N GLY A 184 -6.71 -9.81 11.57
CA GLY A 184 -7.56 -10.86 12.16
C GLY A 184 -6.83 -12.03 12.81
N SER A 185 -5.50 -12.13 12.70
CA SER A 185 -4.73 -13.20 13.37
C SER A 185 -4.76 -13.14 14.91
N ARG A 186 -5.19 -12.01 15.48
CA ARG A 186 -5.35 -11.81 16.93
C ARG A 186 -6.68 -12.31 17.49
N PHE A 187 -7.61 -12.73 16.63
CA PHE A 187 -8.93 -13.20 17.07
C PHE A 187 -8.82 -14.53 17.82
N VAL A 188 -9.15 -14.50 19.11
CA VAL A 188 -9.07 -15.67 20.00
C VAL A 188 -10.34 -16.53 19.95
N ASP A 189 -11.47 -15.91 19.60
CA ASP A 189 -12.81 -16.49 19.59
C ASP A 189 -13.15 -17.27 18.31
N ILE A 190 -12.26 -17.24 17.32
CA ILE A 190 -12.39 -18.04 16.09
C ILE A 190 -11.54 -19.32 16.12
N GLN A 191 -10.79 -19.58 17.20
CA GLN A 191 -9.96 -20.77 17.30
C GLN A 191 -10.84 -22.03 17.41
N GLY A 192 -10.67 -22.97 16.48
CA GLY A 192 -11.52 -24.16 16.38
C GLY A 192 -12.90 -23.91 15.76
N HIS A 193 -13.21 -22.66 15.37
CA HIS A 193 -14.48 -22.33 14.74
C HIS A 193 -14.48 -22.76 13.25
N TRP A 194 -15.56 -23.38 12.78
CA TRP A 194 -15.67 -23.93 11.43
C TRP A 194 -15.47 -22.86 10.33
N ALA A 195 -15.85 -21.61 10.62
CA ALA A 195 -15.72 -20.48 9.69
C ALA A 195 -14.39 -19.73 9.78
N LYS A 196 -13.43 -20.19 10.60
CA LYS A 196 -12.18 -19.47 10.88
C LYS A 196 -11.48 -18.97 9.62
N ASP A 197 -11.28 -19.85 8.64
CA ASP A 197 -10.55 -19.48 7.42
C ASP A 197 -11.33 -18.50 6.56
N SER A 198 -12.65 -18.65 6.47
CA SER A 198 -13.54 -17.70 5.79
C SER A 198 -13.55 -16.32 6.47
N ILE A 199 -13.50 -16.30 7.81
CA ILE A 199 -13.42 -15.07 8.61
C ILE A 199 -12.09 -14.37 8.35
N LEU A 200 -10.97 -15.10 8.46
CA LEU A 200 -9.64 -14.55 8.20
C LEU A 200 -9.53 -14.05 6.76
N TRP A 201 -10.10 -14.77 5.80
CA TRP A 201 -10.17 -14.31 4.41
C TRP A 201 -10.96 -13.01 4.29
N ALA A 202 -12.17 -12.94 4.84
CA ALA A 202 -13.02 -11.75 4.75
C ALA A 202 -12.39 -10.52 5.44
N VAL A 203 -11.72 -10.73 6.57
CA VAL A 203 -10.98 -9.69 7.29
C VAL A 203 -9.76 -9.26 6.51
N LYS A 204 -9.01 -10.22 5.96
CA LYS A 204 -7.89 -9.94 5.09
C LYS A 204 -8.31 -9.16 3.85
N GLN A 205 -9.47 -9.44 3.26
CA GLN A 205 -10.02 -8.68 2.12
C GLN A 205 -10.65 -7.33 2.53
N GLY A 206 -10.64 -6.98 3.82
CA GLY A 206 -11.27 -5.75 4.32
C GLY A 206 -12.81 -5.73 4.23
N LEU A 207 -13.44 -6.88 3.97
CA LEU A 207 -14.90 -7.00 3.91
C LEU A 207 -15.50 -6.88 5.31
N LEU A 208 -14.83 -7.51 6.29
CA LEU A 208 -15.23 -7.54 7.70
C LEU A 208 -14.09 -7.04 8.59
N VAL A 209 -14.44 -6.61 9.79
CA VAL A 209 -13.50 -6.25 10.87
C VAL A 209 -13.97 -6.91 12.16
N GLY A 210 -13.07 -7.09 13.11
CA GLY A 210 -13.43 -7.56 14.45
C GLY A 210 -14.23 -6.51 15.22
N ILE A 211 -14.91 -6.94 16.27
CA ILE A 211 -15.54 -6.04 17.24
C ILE A 211 -14.53 -5.47 18.24
N SER A 212 -13.35 -6.08 18.32
CA SER A 212 -12.16 -5.58 19.01
C SER A 212 -10.91 -6.16 18.35
N ASP A 213 -9.73 -5.78 18.84
CA ASP A 213 -8.45 -6.32 18.36
C ASP A 213 -8.32 -7.84 18.52
N SER A 214 -9.02 -8.43 19.48
CA SER A 214 -8.90 -9.86 19.81
C SER A 214 -10.19 -10.66 19.64
N GLN A 215 -11.29 -10.03 19.22
CA GLN A 215 -12.57 -10.72 19.05
C GLN A 215 -13.26 -10.37 17.72
N PHE A 216 -13.76 -11.41 17.06
CA PHE A 216 -14.57 -11.31 15.85
C PHE A 216 -16.08 -11.43 16.10
N ALA A 217 -16.47 -12.18 17.13
CA ALA A 217 -17.83 -12.60 17.46
C ALA A 217 -18.53 -13.43 16.37
N PRO A 218 -17.99 -14.63 16.02
CA PRO A 218 -18.46 -15.41 14.87
C PRO A 218 -19.90 -15.91 14.96
N ASP A 219 -20.42 -16.12 16.16
CA ASP A 219 -21.79 -16.60 16.40
C ASP A 219 -22.80 -15.45 16.62
N GLN A 220 -22.34 -14.19 16.62
CA GLN A 220 -23.23 -13.05 16.81
C GLN A 220 -24.05 -12.77 15.54
N PRO A 221 -25.38 -12.58 15.63
CA PRO A 221 -26.18 -12.22 14.48
C PRO A 221 -25.73 -10.90 13.84
N ILE A 222 -25.60 -10.90 12.51
CA ILE A 222 -25.31 -9.69 11.74
C ILE A 222 -26.59 -8.86 11.53
N THR A 223 -26.49 -7.54 11.70
CA THR A 223 -27.59 -6.62 11.35
C THR A 223 -27.73 -6.48 9.83
N ARG A 224 -28.94 -6.11 9.36
CA ARG A 224 -29.16 -5.77 7.94
C ARG A 224 -28.22 -4.66 7.44
N ALA A 225 -27.91 -3.69 8.30
CA ALA A 225 -26.99 -2.59 7.97
C ALA A 225 -25.55 -3.07 7.77
N GLN A 226 -25.03 -3.92 8.67
CA GLN A 226 -23.70 -4.52 8.52
C GLN A 226 -23.62 -5.38 7.24
N LEU A 227 -24.65 -6.18 6.94
CA LEU A 227 -24.70 -6.94 5.69
C LEU A 227 -24.63 -6.02 4.46
N ALA A 228 -25.39 -4.91 4.45
CA ALA A 228 -25.35 -3.94 3.35
C ALA A 228 -23.96 -3.32 3.16
N VAL A 229 -23.23 -3.04 4.25
CA VAL A 229 -21.84 -2.55 4.19
C VAL A 229 -20.90 -3.59 3.58
N VAL A 230 -21.01 -4.87 3.99
CA VAL A 230 -20.20 -5.96 3.43
C VAL A 230 -20.46 -6.13 1.93
N LEU A 231 -21.74 -6.14 1.51
CA LEU A 231 -22.10 -6.25 0.10
C LEU A 231 -21.60 -5.05 -0.71
N ARG A 232 -21.67 -3.83 -0.16
CA ARG A 232 -21.13 -2.63 -0.80
C ARG A 232 -19.62 -2.73 -0.99
N ARG A 233 -18.87 -3.14 0.04
CA ARG A 233 -17.41 -3.35 -0.05
C ARG A 233 -17.07 -4.41 -1.09
N MET A 234 -17.80 -5.53 -1.08
CA MET A 234 -17.61 -6.61 -2.06
C MET A 234 -17.89 -6.12 -3.48
N TYR A 235 -18.97 -5.36 -3.70
CA TYR A 235 -19.30 -4.80 -5.00
C TYR A 235 -18.20 -3.87 -5.51
N GLN A 236 -17.67 -2.99 -4.66
CA GLN A 236 -16.56 -2.10 -5.02
C GLN A 236 -15.29 -2.85 -5.45
N GLN A 237 -15.06 -4.05 -4.91
CA GLN A 237 -13.90 -4.88 -5.26
C GLN A 237 -14.06 -5.63 -6.60
N LEU A 238 -15.28 -5.83 -7.08
CA LEU A 238 -15.56 -6.61 -8.30
C LEU A 238 -15.43 -5.79 -9.60
N GLY A 239 -15.30 -4.46 -9.50
CA GLY A 239 -15.30 -3.54 -10.65
C GLY A 239 -16.70 -3.35 -11.23
#